data_AF-A9WR15-F1
#
_entry.id   AF-A9WR15-F1
#
_cell.length_a   1.000
_cell.length_b   1.000
_cell.length_c   1.000
_cell.angle_alpha   90.00
_cell.angle_beta   90.00
_cell.angle_gamma   90.00
#
_symmetry.space_group_name_H-M   'P 1'
#
loop_
_entity.id
_entity.type
_entity.pdbx_description
1 polymer ?
#
loop_
_entity_poly.entity_id
_entity_poly.type
_entity_poly.pdbx_seq_one_letter_code
_entity_poly.pdbx_strand_id
1 'polypeptide(L)'
;MEQHRTATSSVIGTEILGLFDAHEVLLAACWVGANIIPVAVTAQTAPIFAQRLTATGRRHASIYGPADGVLGIFAEMQRCGSEAKEIRANQPLMTIASEPLVEPHRSLRQSSNADFDQILPAAVAMFEEEVGYSPYSGGEEFYRRRVAALIAQGHSLSHLDSAGEVVFKADLGLVSRAATQVQGVWLRPEFRGQGLSVGYMAAVVQLARRIAPVVSLYVDDFNVKARASYERVGFE
;
A
#
# COMPACT_ATOMS: atom_id res chain seq x y z
N MET A 1 18.35 -39.64 -15.72
CA MET A 1 19.05 -38.89 -14.66
C MET A 1 19.57 -37.61 -15.32
N GLU A 2 18.84 -36.51 -15.18
CA GLU A 2 19.23 -35.24 -15.79
C GLU A 2 19.24 -34.18 -14.68
N GLN A 3 20.46 -33.88 -14.21
CA GLN A 3 20.73 -32.95 -13.12
C GLN A 3 20.60 -31.52 -13.64
N HIS A 4 19.54 -30.81 -13.24
CA HIS A 4 19.51 -29.36 -13.34
C HIS A 4 20.28 -28.79 -12.15
N ARG A 5 21.49 -28.31 -12.40
CA ARG A 5 22.34 -27.62 -11.42
C ARG A 5 21.85 -26.18 -11.27
N THR A 6 21.20 -25.87 -10.14
CA THR A 6 20.89 -24.50 -9.72
C THR A 6 22.05 -23.96 -8.88
N ALA A 7 22.61 -22.82 -9.26
CA ALA A 7 23.69 -22.14 -8.55
C ALA A 7 23.17 -20.87 -7.85
N THR A 8 22.47 -21.03 -6.72
CA THR A 8 22.30 -19.97 -5.69
C THR A 8 21.76 -20.59 -4.40
N SER A 9 22.34 -20.21 -3.26
CA SER A 9 21.98 -20.67 -1.92
C SER A 9 20.57 -20.23 -1.51
N SER A 10 19.88 -21.05 -0.73
CA SER A 10 18.52 -20.86 -0.19
C SER A 10 18.24 -19.46 0.39
N VAL A 11 17.52 -18.63 -0.38
CA VAL A 11 16.60 -17.60 0.11
C VAL A 11 15.34 -17.78 -0.72
N ILE A 12 14.18 -17.89 -0.07
CA ILE A 12 12.89 -18.08 -0.72
C ILE A 12 12.68 -16.96 -1.74
N GLY A 13 12.86 -17.27 -3.03
CA GLY A 13 12.81 -16.30 -4.12
C GLY A 13 11.40 -15.79 -4.37
N THR A 14 11.32 -14.53 -4.80
CA THR A 14 10.16 -14.04 -5.51
C THR A 14 10.14 -14.65 -6.91
N GLU A 15 9.00 -15.16 -7.33
CA GLU A 15 8.77 -15.68 -8.68
C GLU A 15 7.75 -14.80 -9.42
N ILE A 16 7.81 -14.81 -10.75
CA ILE A 16 6.75 -14.26 -11.60
C ILE A 16 6.19 -15.42 -12.41
N LEU A 17 4.92 -15.73 -12.20
CA LEU A 17 4.18 -16.70 -13.00
C LEU A 17 3.55 -15.97 -14.18
N GLY A 18 3.71 -16.51 -15.39
CA GLY A 18 3.06 -15.99 -16.60
C GLY A 18 2.07 -17.00 -17.18
N LEU A 19 0.93 -16.51 -17.63
CA LEU A 19 -0.03 -17.24 -18.44
C LEU A 19 0.09 -16.74 -19.88
N PHE A 20 0.41 -17.64 -20.80
CA PHE A 20 0.62 -17.34 -22.22
C PHE A 20 -0.44 -18.01 -23.08
N ASP A 21 -0.78 -17.40 -24.21
CA ASP A 21 -1.63 -18.04 -25.22
C ASP A 21 -0.82 -19.00 -26.12
N ALA A 22 -1.49 -19.59 -27.13
CA ALA A 22 -0.87 -20.52 -28.07
C ALA A 22 0.22 -19.87 -28.98
N HIS A 23 0.29 -18.54 -29.01
CA HIS A 23 1.27 -17.77 -29.77
C HIS A 23 2.37 -17.16 -28.88
N GLU A 24 2.47 -17.62 -27.62
CA GLU A 24 3.39 -17.11 -26.61
C GLU A 24 3.19 -15.63 -26.24
N VAL A 25 1.99 -15.11 -26.44
CA VAL A 25 1.62 -13.77 -25.95
C VAL A 25 1.22 -13.86 -24.48
N LEU A 26 1.83 -13.03 -23.64
CA LEU A 26 1.50 -12.95 -22.22
C LEU A 26 0.09 -12.39 -22.02
N LEU A 27 -0.82 -13.21 -21.50
CA LEU A 27 -2.20 -12.82 -21.20
C LEU A 27 -2.35 -12.24 -19.79
N ALA A 28 -1.69 -12.87 -18.82
CA ALA A 28 -1.74 -12.47 -17.42
C ALA A 28 -0.46 -12.89 -16.70
N ALA A 29 -0.14 -12.22 -15.61
CA ALA A 29 0.99 -12.57 -14.76
C ALA A 29 0.62 -12.50 -13.28
N CYS A 30 1.43 -13.14 -12.45
CA CYS A 30 1.29 -13.07 -11.01
C CYS A 30 2.67 -12.98 -10.37
N TRP A 31 2.92 -11.90 -9.62
CA TRP A 31 4.08 -11.80 -8.74
C TRP A 31 3.83 -12.65 -7.49
N VAL A 32 4.78 -13.51 -7.13
CA VAL A 32 4.64 -14.49 -6.06
C VAL A 32 5.84 -14.38 -5.12
N GLY A 33 5.67 -13.62 -4.04
CA GLY A 33 6.68 -13.46 -2.98
C GLY A 33 6.05 -13.61 -1.61
N ALA A 34 6.43 -12.74 -0.67
CA ALA A 34 5.70 -12.59 0.59
C ALA A 34 4.23 -12.20 0.34
N ASN A 35 3.96 -11.45 -0.73
CA ASN A 35 2.63 -11.12 -1.20
C ASN A 35 2.41 -11.67 -2.61
N ILE A 36 1.15 -11.92 -2.95
CA ILE A 36 0.69 -12.32 -4.28
C ILE A 36 0.06 -11.09 -4.94
N ILE A 37 0.53 -10.74 -6.15
CA ILE A 37 0.03 -9.57 -6.90
C ILE A 37 -0.37 -10.02 -8.30
N PRO A 38 -1.66 -10.28 -8.56
CA PRO A 38 -2.15 -10.60 -9.89
C PRO A 38 -2.12 -9.36 -10.80
N VAL A 39 -1.72 -9.56 -12.05
CA VAL A 39 -1.70 -8.56 -13.12
C VAL A 39 -2.45 -9.12 -14.32
N ALA A 40 -3.53 -8.43 -14.72
CA ALA A 40 -4.45 -8.88 -15.77
C ALA A 40 -5.09 -10.26 -15.54
N VAL A 41 -5.03 -10.78 -14.31
CA VAL A 41 -5.76 -12.00 -13.93
C VAL A 41 -7.23 -11.66 -13.77
N THR A 42 -8.09 -12.45 -14.41
CA THR A 42 -9.54 -12.33 -14.34
C THR A 42 -10.11 -13.48 -13.51
N ALA A 43 -11.41 -13.43 -13.21
CA ALA A 43 -12.09 -14.55 -12.55
C ALA A 43 -11.94 -15.88 -13.31
N GLN A 44 -11.81 -15.84 -14.65
CA GLN A 44 -11.64 -17.04 -15.48
C GLN A 44 -10.21 -17.59 -15.45
N THR A 45 -9.19 -16.74 -15.38
CA THR A 45 -7.78 -17.18 -15.38
C THR A 45 -7.24 -17.41 -13.98
N ALA A 46 -7.88 -16.87 -12.94
CA ALA A 46 -7.50 -17.01 -11.54
C ALA A 46 -7.29 -18.47 -11.07
N PRO A 47 -8.14 -19.45 -11.43
CA PRO A 47 -7.92 -20.84 -11.00
C PRO A 47 -6.61 -21.46 -11.47
N ILE A 48 -6.10 -21.03 -12.62
CA ILE A 48 -4.82 -21.53 -13.18
C ILE A 48 -3.66 -21.09 -12.27
N PHE A 49 -3.65 -19.83 -11.85
CA PHE A 49 -2.65 -19.31 -10.92
C PHE A 49 -2.79 -19.95 -9.53
N ALA A 50 -4.01 -20.09 -9.03
CA ALA A 50 -4.26 -20.69 -7.72
C ALA A 50 -3.75 -22.13 -7.62
N GLN A 51 -3.97 -22.97 -8.65
CA GLN A 51 -3.44 -24.33 -8.70
C GLN A 51 -1.90 -24.35 -8.56
N ARG A 52 -1.21 -23.43 -9.24
CA ARG A 52 0.25 -23.33 -9.15
C ARG A 52 0.68 -22.86 -7.76
N LEU A 53 -0.01 -21.88 -7.18
CA LEU A 53 0.29 -21.32 -5.86
C LEU A 53 0.12 -22.38 -4.76
N THR A 54 -1.00 -23.10 -4.74
CA THR A 54 -1.29 -24.11 -3.71
C THR A 54 -0.34 -25.31 -3.80
N ALA A 55 0.10 -25.69 -5.00
CA ALA A 55 1.07 -26.75 -5.20
C ALA A 55 2.44 -26.49 -4.53
N THR A 56 2.79 -25.22 -4.28
CA THR A 56 4.05 -24.87 -3.59
C THR A 56 4.00 -25.05 -2.08
N GLY A 57 2.80 -25.10 -1.48
CA GLY A 57 2.60 -25.11 -0.03
C GLY A 57 3.11 -23.86 0.70
N ARG A 58 3.51 -22.80 -0.01
CA ARG A 58 4.04 -21.58 0.58
C ARG A 58 2.94 -20.76 1.23
N ARG A 59 3.24 -20.18 2.40
CA ARG A 59 2.37 -19.18 3.02
C ARG A 59 2.70 -17.80 2.47
N HIS A 60 1.66 -17.03 2.20
CA HIS A 60 1.74 -15.64 1.76
C HIS A 60 1.06 -14.75 2.80
N ALA A 61 1.56 -13.54 2.97
CA ALA A 61 1.04 -12.56 3.92
C ALA A 61 -0.25 -11.91 3.40
N SER A 62 -0.33 -11.63 2.09
CA SER A 62 -1.51 -11.02 1.48
C SER A 62 -1.61 -11.31 -0.03
N ILE A 63 -2.82 -11.12 -0.58
CA ILE A 63 -3.10 -11.05 -2.01
C ILE A 63 -3.79 -9.70 -2.25
N TYR A 64 -3.27 -8.87 -3.15
CA TYR A 64 -3.87 -7.55 -3.44
C TYR A 64 -3.68 -7.16 -4.91
N GLY A 65 -4.61 -6.36 -5.43
CA GLY A 65 -4.73 -6.03 -6.84
C GLY A 65 -6.19 -5.95 -7.27
N PRO A 66 -6.50 -6.03 -8.59
CA PRO A 66 -7.86 -6.04 -9.09
C PRO A 66 -8.71 -7.16 -8.45
N ALA A 67 -9.92 -6.79 -7.98
CA ALA A 67 -10.75 -7.65 -7.14
C ALA A 67 -11.06 -9.02 -7.78
N ASP A 68 -11.41 -9.05 -9.07
CA ASP A 68 -11.75 -10.30 -9.77
C ASP A 68 -10.62 -11.33 -9.71
N GLY A 69 -9.38 -10.90 -9.97
CA GLY A 69 -8.21 -11.76 -9.92
C GLY A 69 -7.86 -12.19 -8.50
N VAL A 70 -7.88 -11.25 -7.56
CA VAL A 70 -7.57 -11.50 -6.14
C VAL A 70 -8.57 -12.48 -5.51
N LEU A 71 -9.86 -12.19 -5.62
CA LEU A 71 -10.93 -13.00 -5.05
C LEU A 71 -11.05 -14.35 -5.74
N GLY A 72 -10.84 -14.39 -7.06
CA GLY A 72 -10.80 -15.65 -7.81
C GLY A 72 -9.66 -16.57 -7.34
N ILE A 73 -8.45 -16.03 -7.16
CA ILE A 73 -7.30 -16.81 -6.67
C ILE A 73 -7.58 -17.29 -5.25
N PHE A 74 -8.05 -16.39 -4.38
CA PHE A 74 -8.28 -16.72 -2.98
C PHE A 74 -9.40 -17.76 -2.81
N ALA A 75 -10.46 -17.71 -3.59
CA ALA A 75 -11.55 -18.70 -3.53
C ALA A 75 -11.05 -20.13 -3.77
N GLU A 76 -10.13 -20.32 -4.72
CA GLU A 76 -9.51 -21.62 -4.97
C GLU A 76 -8.53 -22.03 -3.87
N MET A 77 -7.71 -21.08 -3.38
CA MET A 77 -6.83 -21.34 -2.24
C MET A 77 -7.61 -21.75 -0.98
N GLN A 78 -8.79 -21.16 -0.76
CA GLN A 78 -9.67 -21.47 0.35
C GLN A 78 -10.23 -22.89 0.25
N ARG A 79 -10.58 -23.37 -0.96
CA ARG A 79 -10.96 -24.78 -1.17
C ARG A 79 -9.83 -25.75 -0.83
N CYS A 80 -8.58 -25.30 -0.94
CA CYS A 80 -7.40 -26.06 -0.51
C CYS A 80 -7.03 -25.86 0.97
N GLY A 81 -7.89 -25.23 1.77
CA GLY A 81 -7.71 -25.05 3.21
C GLY A 81 -6.96 -23.79 3.63
N SER A 82 -6.76 -22.82 2.74
CA SER A 82 -6.22 -21.52 3.13
C SER A 82 -7.26 -20.67 3.85
N GLU A 83 -6.85 -19.97 4.89
CA GLU A 83 -7.71 -19.04 5.64
C GLU A 83 -7.14 -17.61 5.55
N ALA A 84 -8.03 -16.64 5.34
CA ALA A 84 -7.70 -15.22 5.44
C ALA A 84 -8.14 -14.69 6.80
N LYS A 85 -7.29 -13.86 7.41
CA LYS A 85 -7.66 -13.11 8.62
C LYS A 85 -8.76 -12.08 8.34
N GLU A 86 -8.71 -11.48 7.15
CA GLU A 86 -9.60 -10.42 6.72
C GLU A 86 -9.73 -10.45 5.20
N ILE A 87 -10.92 -10.14 4.68
CA ILE A 87 -11.19 -10.02 3.25
C ILE A 87 -11.82 -8.66 2.98
N ARG A 88 -11.16 -7.85 2.17
CA ARG A 88 -11.63 -6.53 1.73
C ARG A 88 -12.04 -6.62 0.26
N ALA A 89 -13.25 -7.13 0.02
CA ALA A 89 -13.72 -7.43 -1.33
C ALA A 89 -13.97 -6.16 -2.17
N ASN A 90 -14.25 -5.05 -1.50
CA ASN A 90 -14.48 -3.75 -2.11
C ASN A 90 -13.57 -2.72 -1.43
N GLN A 91 -12.42 -2.48 -2.06
CA GLN A 91 -11.46 -1.50 -1.59
C GLN A 91 -11.02 -0.64 -2.79
N PRO A 92 -11.76 0.44 -3.08
CA PRO A 92 -11.43 1.31 -4.20
C PRO A 92 -9.98 1.82 -4.13
N LEU A 93 -9.30 1.72 -5.27
CA LEU A 93 -8.07 2.45 -5.55
C LEU A 93 -8.49 3.78 -6.18
N MET A 94 -8.34 4.88 -5.45
CA MET A 94 -8.61 6.20 -5.98
C MET A 94 -7.34 6.84 -6.52
N THR A 95 -7.46 7.66 -7.56
CA THR A 95 -6.33 8.35 -8.19
C THR A 95 -6.61 9.83 -8.43
N ILE A 96 -5.54 10.62 -8.53
CA ILE A 96 -5.59 12.00 -8.99
C ILE A 96 -4.34 12.30 -9.84
N ALA A 97 -4.56 12.81 -11.05
CA ALA A 97 -3.51 13.18 -12.00
C ALA A 97 -3.41 14.70 -12.23
N SER A 98 -4.34 15.48 -11.67
CA SER A 98 -4.40 16.94 -11.73
C SER A 98 -3.87 17.61 -10.47
N GLU A 99 -3.85 18.94 -10.46
CA GLU A 99 -3.77 19.70 -9.21
C GLU A 99 -4.99 19.39 -8.31
N PRO A 100 -4.85 19.48 -6.98
CA PRO A 100 -5.97 19.32 -6.06
C PRO A 100 -7.00 20.44 -6.25
N LEU A 101 -8.27 20.12 -6.02
CA LEU A 101 -9.40 21.06 -6.17
C LEU A 101 -9.57 22.01 -4.98
N VAL A 102 -8.78 21.82 -3.92
CA VAL A 102 -8.83 22.58 -2.66
C VAL A 102 -7.45 23.14 -2.36
N GLU A 103 -7.40 24.32 -1.74
CA GLU A 103 -6.16 24.97 -1.34
C GLU A 103 -5.31 24.04 -0.43
N PRO A 104 -4.06 23.73 -0.84
CA PRO A 104 -3.13 22.96 -0.05
C PRO A 104 -2.79 23.61 1.30
N HIS A 105 -2.76 22.82 2.36
CA HIS A 105 -2.29 23.30 3.66
C HIS A 105 -0.79 23.62 3.63
N ARG A 106 -0.42 24.88 3.89
CA ARG A 106 0.93 25.43 3.67
C ARG A 106 2.01 24.86 4.59
N SER A 107 1.64 24.38 5.77
CA SER A 107 2.60 23.85 6.74
C SER A 107 3.03 22.40 6.49
N LEU A 108 2.40 21.71 5.53
CA LEU A 108 2.83 20.35 5.19
C LEU A 108 4.13 20.41 4.39
N ARG A 109 5.12 19.63 4.83
CA ARG A 109 6.42 19.55 4.15
C ARG A 109 6.90 18.10 4.09
N GLN A 110 7.94 17.88 3.28
CA GLN A 110 8.73 16.66 3.38
C GLN A 110 9.41 16.59 4.75
N SER A 111 9.31 15.43 5.38
CA SER A 111 9.99 15.11 6.63
C SER A 111 11.49 14.99 6.41
N SER A 112 12.27 15.34 7.41
CA SER A 112 13.72 15.19 7.45
C SER A 112 14.13 14.18 8.52
N ASN A 113 15.37 13.69 8.47
CA ASN A 113 15.87 12.75 9.48
C ASN A 113 15.83 13.33 10.91
N ALA A 114 15.89 14.66 11.05
CA ALA A 114 15.77 15.33 12.35
C ALA A 114 14.36 15.24 12.95
N ASP A 115 13.35 14.92 12.14
CA ASP A 115 11.96 14.77 12.57
C ASP A 115 11.62 13.33 12.99
N PHE A 116 12.58 12.40 12.94
CA PHE A 116 12.34 10.96 13.12
C PHE A 116 11.69 10.63 14.48
N ASP A 117 12.23 11.19 15.57
CA ASP A 117 11.76 10.90 16.92
C ASP A 117 10.34 11.45 17.17
N GLN A 118 9.94 12.51 16.46
CA GLN A 118 8.60 13.08 16.50
C GLN A 118 7.63 12.30 15.62
N ILE A 119 8.08 11.82 14.46
CA ILE A 119 7.23 11.11 13.48
C ILE A 119 6.95 9.68 13.93
N LEU A 120 7.93 8.99 14.51
CA LEU A 120 7.80 7.57 14.85
C LEU A 120 6.60 7.29 15.78
N PRO A 121 6.34 8.04 16.87
CA PRO A 121 5.16 7.85 17.69
C PRO A 121 3.84 8.00 16.91
N ALA A 122 3.74 9.00 16.03
CA ALA A 122 2.56 9.18 15.18
C ALA A 122 2.39 8.03 14.17
N ALA A 123 3.50 7.51 13.62
CA ALA A 123 3.49 6.34 12.75
C ALA A 123 3.04 5.07 13.48
N VAL A 124 3.43 4.90 14.75
CA VAL A 124 3.01 3.78 15.58
C VAL A 124 1.53 3.88 15.93
N ALA A 125 1.08 5.05 16.41
CA ALA A 125 -0.32 5.29 16.75
C ALA A 125 -1.23 5.05 15.55
N MET A 126 -0.88 5.56 14.38
CA MET A 126 -1.58 5.29 13.13
C MET A 126 -1.70 3.78 12.82
N PHE A 127 -0.61 3.03 12.96
CA PHE A 127 -0.62 1.59 12.68
C PHE A 127 -1.50 0.83 13.68
N GLU A 128 -1.39 1.17 14.96
CA GLU A 128 -2.17 0.55 16.03
C GLU A 128 -3.67 0.84 15.87
N GLU A 129 -4.02 2.06 15.50
CA GLU A 129 -5.40 2.46 15.21
C GLU A 129 -5.98 1.71 13.98
N GLU A 130 -5.18 1.49 12.94
CA GLU A 130 -5.61 0.83 11.70
C GLU A 130 -5.67 -0.70 11.82
N VAL A 131 -4.70 -1.31 12.50
CA VAL A 131 -4.49 -2.77 12.49
C VAL A 131 -4.88 -3.42 13.83
N GLY A 132 -4.99 -2.64 14.90
CA GLY A 132 -5.42 -3.11 16.23
C GLY A 132 -4.33 -3.78 17.08
N TYR A 133 -3.07 -3.76 16.65
CA TYR A 133 -1.92 -4.22 17.43
C TYR A 133 -0.66 -3.43 17.10
N SER A 134 0.34 -3.50 17.99
CA SER A 134 1.58 -2.73 17.84
C SER A 134 2.42 -3.20 16.66
N PRO A 135 2.92 -2.29 15.80
CA PRO A 135 3.84 -2.68 14.73
C PRO A 135 5.13 -3.32 15.28
N TYR A 136 5.47 -3.07 16.55
CA TYR A 136 6.62 -3.65 17.23
C TYR A 136 6.48 -5.14 17.55
N SER A 137 5.27 -5.70 17.50
CA SER A 137 5.05 -7.15 17.64
C SER A 137 5.73 -7.95 16.52
N GLY A 138 5.99 -7.33 15.36
CA GLY A 138 6.78 -7.90 14.26
C GLY A 138 8.29 -7.63 14.33
N GLY A 139 8.75 -6.96 15.39
CA GLY A 139 10.12 -6.50 15.61
C GLY A 139 10.24 -4.97 15.54
N GLU A 140 10.53 -4.33 16.68
CA GLU A 140 10.64 -2.86 16.78
C GLU A 140 11.61 -2.27 15.76
N GLU A 141 12.81 -2.84 15.67
CA GLU A 141 13.86 -2.36 14.77
C GLU A 141 13.45 -2.41 13.29
N PHE A 142 12.64 -3.40 12.90
CA PHE A 142 12.15 -3.49 11.53
C PHE A 142 11.23 -2.32 11.19
N TYR A 143 10.29 -1.98 12.09
CA TYR A 143 9.37 -0.88 11.88
C TYR A 143 10.09 0.48 11.89
N ARG A 144 10.99 0.68 12.86
CA ARG A 144 11.85 1.88 12.93
C ARG A 144 12.62 2.10 11.63
N ARG A 145 13.29 1.05 11.13
CA ARG A 145 14.03 1.10 9.86
C ARG A 145 13.13 1.42 8.68
N ARG A 146 11.90 0.90 8.63
CA ARG A 146 10.93 1.22 7.58
C ARG A 146 10.56 2.70 7.60
N VAL A 147 10.24 3.27 8.77
CA VAL A 147 9.92 4.70 8.92
C VAL A 147 11.12 5.57 8.54
N ALA A 148 12.31 5.24 9.06
CA ALA A 148 13.55 5.95 8.73
C ALA A 148 13.86 5.92 7.23
N ALA A 149 13.64 4.78 6.56
CA ALA A 149 13.84 4.66 5.13
C ALA A 149 12.89 5.55 4.32
N LEU A 150 11.62 5.66 4.71
CA LEU A 150 10.66 6.56 4.05
C LEU A 150 11.11 8.02 4.19
N ILE A 151 11.56 8.44 5.37
CA ILE A 151 12.07 9.81 5.60
C ILE A 151 13.32 10.06 4.75
N ALA A 152 14.31 9.15 4.80
CA ALA A 152 15.56 9.29 4.05
C ALA A 152 15.35 9.33 2.53
N GLN A 153 14.33 8.65 2.02
CA GLN A 153 13.95 8.68 0.60
C GLN A 153 13.12 9.91 0.21
N GLY A 154 12.71 10.73 1.19
CA GLY A 154 11.82 11.86 0.95
C GLY A 154 10.37 11.49 0.71
N HIS A 155 9.99 10.28 1.14
CA HIS A 155 8.66 9.71 0.98
C HIS A 155 7.81 9.84 2.25
N SER A 156 8.26 10.56 3.27
CA SER A 156 7.45 10.88 4.44
C SER A 156 7.14 12.37 4.45
N LEU A 157 5.88 12.72 4.69
CA LEU A 157 5.36 14.08 4.73
C LEU A 157 4.76 14.34 6.10
N SER A 158 5.08 15.49 6.69
CA SER A 158 4.61 15.84 8.03
C SER A 158 4.39 17.34 8.20
N HIS A 159 3.49 17.66 9.13
CA HIS A 159 3.36 18.97 9.73
C HIS A 159 3.52 18.80 11.25
N LEU A 160 4.52 19.48 11.79
CA LEU A 160 4.78 19.57 13.22
C LEU A 160 4.34 20.95 13.69
N ASP A 161 3.70 21.03 14.85
CA ASP A 161 3.37 22.33 15.46
C ASP A 161 4.60 22.99 16.09
N SER A 162 4.40 24.14 16.74
CA SER A 162 5.47 24.88 17.41
C SER A 162 6.13 24.15 18.57
N ALA A 163 5.46 23.14 19.16
CA ALA A 163 6.01 22.30 20.21
C ALA A 163 6.79 21.09 19.63
N GLY A 164 6.80 20.93 18.30
CA GLY A 164 7.42 19.79 17.63
C GLY A 164 6.55 18.54 17.65
N GLU A 165 5.27 18.66 17.98
CA GLU A 165 4.36 17.52 17.98
C GLU A 165 3.72 17.35 16.60
N VAL A 166 3.55 16.11 16.14
CA VAL A 166 2.94 15.84 14.83
C VAL A 166 1.47 16.21 14.84
N VAL A 167 1.09 17.12 13.94
CA VAL A 167 -0.31 17.48 13.67
C VAL A 167 -0.88 16.55 12.60
N PHE A 168 -0.13 16.39 11.50
CA PHE A 168 -0.52 15.55 10.38
C PHE A 168 0.71 14.81 9.82
N LYS A 169 0.48 13.58 9.35
CA LYS A 169 1.46 12.72 8.71
C LYS A 169 0.82 11.99 7.52
N ALA A 170 1.57 11.81 6.45
CA ALA A 170 1.28 10.84 5.39
C ALA A 170 2.59 10.35 4.76
N ASP A 171 2.61 9.11 4.27
CA ASP A 171 3.79 8.55 3.59
C ASP A 171 3.45 8.14 2.15
N LEU A 172 4.46 8.12 1.28
CA LEU A 172 4.39 7.58 -0.07
C LEU A 172 4.97 6.16 -0.04
N GLY A 173 4.10 5.18 0.15
CA GLY A 173 4.48 3.79 0.42
C GLY A 173 5.03 3.04 -0.78
N LEU A 174 4.57 3.41 -1.97
CA LEU A 174 5.06 2.91 -3.25
C LEU A 174 5.30 4.10 -4.16
N VAL A 175 6.47 4.13 -4.78
CA VAL A 175 6.88 5.22 -5.67
C VAL A 175 7.45 4.62 -6.95
N SER A 176 6.96 5.09 -8.07
CA SER A 176 7.45 4.78 -9.41
C SER A 176 7.52 6.06 -10.24
N ARG A 177 8.02 5.97 -11.47
CA ARG A 177 7.99 7.10 -12.41
C ARG A 177 6.57 7.48 -12.85
N ALA A 178 5.62 6.56 -12.76
CA ALA A 178 4.26 6.75 -13.24
C ALA A 178 3.31 7.21 -12.13
N ALA A 179 3.46 6.66 -10.93
CA ALA A 179 2.57 6.94 -9.81
C ALA A 179 3.25 6.82 -8.44
N THR A 180 2.65 7.50 -7.47
CA THR A 180 2.88 7.31 -6.03
C THR A 180 1.62 6.77 -5.35
N GLN A 181 1.80 5.97 -4.30
CA GLN A 181 0.72 5.48 -3.46
C GLN A 181 0.85 6.09 -2.06
N VAL A 182 -0.11 6.92 -1.68
CA VAL A 182 -0.24 7.45 -0.33
C VAL A 182 -0.65 6.31 0.61
N GLN A 183 0.00 6.23 1.76
CA GLN A 183 -0.33 5.32 2.85
C GLN A 183 -0.15 6.02 4.19
N GLY A 184 -0.69 5.40 5.23
CA GLY A 184 -0.40 5.78 6.60
C GLY A 184 -0.71 7.23 6.94
N VAL A 185 -1.88 7.68 6.47
CA VAL A 185 -2.42 9.01 6.72
C VAL A 185 -2.88 9.08 8.17
N TRP A 186 -2.39 10.07 8.89
CA TRP A 186 -2.75 10.29 10.29
C TRP A 186 -2.90 11.76 10.56
N LEU A 187 -4.02 12.10 11.20
CA LEU A 187 -4.28 13.41 11.77
C LEU A 187 -4.40 13.20 13.28
N ARG A 188 -3.72 14.06 14.05
CA ARG A 188 -3.79 13.99 15.52
C ARG A 188 -5.26 13.99 15.97
N PRO A 189 -5.65 13.12 16.92
CA PRO A 189 -7.06 12.91 17.29
C PRO A 189 -7.86 14.18 17.57
N GLU A 190 -7.28 15.16 18.26
CA GLU A 190 -7.94 16.43 18.61
C GLU A 190 -8.37 17.28 17.41
N PHE A 191 -7.70 17.12 16.25
CA PHE A 191 -8.02 17.85 15.02
C PHE A 191 -9.02 17.12 14.11
N ARG A 192 -9.42 15.90 14.47
CA ARG A 192 -10.37 15.10 13.68
C ARG A 192 -11.79 15.68 13.77
N GLY A 193 -12.57 15.47 12.71
CA GLY A 193 -13.94 15.98 12.63
C GLY A 193 -14.06 17.48 12.33
N GLN A 194 -12.94 18.21 12.25
CA GLN A 194 -12.91 19.65 11.98
C GLN A 194 -12.71 19.99 10.48
N GLY A 195 -12.70 19.00 9.60
CA GLY A 195 -12.50 19.18 8.16
C GLY A 195 -11.05 19.44 7.71
N LEU A 196 -10.09 19.44 8.64
CA LEU A 196 -8.69 19.78 8.37
C LEU A 196 -7.97 18.80 7.43
N SER A 197 -8.40 17.54 7.38
CA SER A 197 -7.78 16.51 6.54
C SER A 197 -7.76 16.86 5.05
N VAL A 198 -8.76 17.60 4.55
CA VAL A 198 -8.89 17.93 3.13
C VAL A 198 -7.71 18.80 2.66
N GLY A 199 -7.39 19.87 3.40
CA GLY A 199 -6.27 20.75 3.05
C GLY A 199 -4.92 20.04 3.15
N TYR A 200 -4.74 19.16 4.14
CA TYR A 200 -3.52 18.35 4.23
C TYR A 200 -3.39 17.37 3.09
N MET A 201 -4.47 16.67 2.72
CA MET A 201 -4.44 15.73 1.59
C MET A 201 -4.22 16.45 0.25
N ALA A 202 -4.77 17.66 0.07
CA ALA A 202 -4.43 18.50 -1.08
C ALA A 202 -2.92 18.83 -1.13
N ALA A 203 -2.31 19.14 0.01
CA ALA A 203 -0.86 19.33 0.08
C ALA A 203 -0.08 18.02 -0.17
N VAL A 204 -0.57 16.87 0.30
CA VAL A 204 0.03 15.57 -0.05
C VAL A 204 0.05 15.37 -1.57
N VAL A 205 -1.07 15.63 -2.26
CA VAL A 205 -1.13 15.55 -3.73
C VAL A 205 -0.12 16.48 -4.37
N GLN A 206 -0.08 17.76 -3.96
CA GLN A 206 0.86 18.73 -4.52
C GLN A 206 2.32 18.31 -4.35
N LEU A 207 2.70 17.83 -3.17
CA LEU A 207 4.06 17.39 -2.88
C LEU A 207 4.41 16.10 -3.64
N ALA A 208 3.50 15.12 -3.65
CA ALA A 208 3.69 13.84 -4.31
C ALA A 208 3.74 13.95 -5.84
N ARG A 209 3.00 14.90 -6.44
CA ARG A 209 3.02 15.13 -7.89
C ARG A 209 4.34 15.67 -8.43
N ARG A 210 5.22 16.19 -7.56
CA ARG A 210 6.60 16.51 -7.92
C ARG A 210 7.48 15.28 -8.15
N ILE A 211 7.03 14.11 -7.68
CA ILE A 211 7.74 12.83 -7.78
C ILE A 211 7.20 12.01 -8.95
N ALA A 212 5.88 11.91 -9.08
CA ALA A 212 5.22 11.18 -10.15
C ALA A 212 3.90 11.85 -10.58
N PRO A 213 3.47 11.75 -11.84
CA PRO A 213 2.31 12.49 -12.34
C PRO A 213 0.97 12.06 -11.70
N VAL A 214 0.87 10.80 -11.23
CA VAL A 214 -0.33 10.25 -10.62
C VAL A 214 -0.10 10.00 -9.13
N VAL A 215 -1.07 10.41 -8.30
CA VAL A 215 -1.12 10.08 -6.87
C VAL A 215 -2.30 9.16 -6.65
N SER A 216 -2.12 8.13 -5.84
CA SER A 216 -3.15 7.12 -5.59
C SER A 216 -3.27 6.82 -4.10
N LEU A 217 -4.43 6.35 -3.66
CA LEU A 217 -4.66 5.81 -2.32
C LEU A 217 -5.65 4.64 -2.38
N TYR A 218 -5.50 3.67 -1.48
CA TYR A 218 -6.59 2.75 -1.18
C TYR A 218 -7.47 3.37 -0.10
N VAL A 219 -8.76 3.11 -0.20
CA VAL A 219 -9.71 3.49 0.84
C VAL A 219 -10.72 2.37 1.00
N ASP A 220 -10.97 1.95 2.23
CA ASP A 220 -12.01 0.98 2.50
C ASP A 220 -13.39 1.55 2.20
N ASP A 221 -14.27 0.73 1.63
CA ASP A 221 -15.58 1.14 1.19
C ASP A 221 -16.47 1.67 2.32
N PHE A 222 -16.35 1.10 3.52
CA PHE A 222 -17.05 1.54 4.73
C PHE A 222 -16.55 2.88 5.28
N ASN A 223 -15.36 3.36 4.86
CA ASN A 223 -14.82 4.64 5.31
C ASN A 223 -15.37 5.82 4.47
N VAL A 224 -16.70 5.97 4.50
CA VAL A 224 -17.44 6.98 3.73
C VAL A 224 -16.92 8.40 3.98
N LYS A 225 -16.49 8.70 5.22
CA LYS A 225 -15.93 10.01 5.57
C LYS A 225 -14.58 10.29 4.90
N ALA A 226 -13.69 9.29 4.85
CA ALA A 226 -12.41 9.43 4.15
C ALA A 226 -12.63 9.56 2.65
N ARG A 227 -13.48 8.71 2.06
CA ARG A 227 -13.86 8.77 0.63
C ARG A 227 -14.37 10.14 0.22
N ALA A 228 -15.37 10.66 0.93
CA ALA A 228 -15.90 11.99 0.67
C ALA A 228 -14.85 13.10 0.85
N SER A 229 -13.84 12.90 1.71
CA SER A 229 -12.74 13.86 1.86
C SER A 229 -11.77 13.79 0.69
N TYR A 230 -11.46 12.60 0.17
CA TYR A 230 -10.60 12.40 -1.00
C TYR A 230 -11.28 12.89 -2.29
N GLU A 231 -12.57 12.61 -2.47
CA GLU A 231 -13.37 13.13 -3.60
C GLU A 231 -13.36 14.67 -3.62
N ARG A 232 -13.48 15.33 -2.46
CA ARG A 232 -13.36 16.80 -2.37
C ARG A 232 -11.98 17.32 -2.78
N VAL A 233 -10.92 16.57 -2.53
CA VAL A 233 -9.56 16.92 -2.99
C VAL A 233 -9.44 16.76 -4.50
N GLY A 234 -10.27 15.92 -5.12
CA GLY A 234 -10.27 15.62 -6.56
C GLY A 234 -9.78 14.20 -6.90
N PHE A 235 -9.71 13.30 -5.91
CA PHE A 235 -9.50 11.89 -6.19
C PHE A 235 -10.77 11.28 -6.81
N GLU A 236 -10.58 10.38 -7.78
CA GLU A 236 -11.62 9.57 -8.41
C GLU A 236 -11.34 8.07 -8.28
#